data_AF-A0A1X9ZC52-F1
#
_entry.id   AF-A0A1X9ZC52-F1
#
_cell.length_a   1.000
_cell.length_b   1.000
_cell.length_c   1.000
_cell.angle_alpha   90.00
_cell.angle_beta   90.00
_cell.angle_gamma   90.00
#
_symmetry.space_group_name_H-M   'P 1'
#
loop_
_entity.id
_entity.type
_entity.pdbx_description
1 polymer ?
#
loop_
_entity_poly.entity_id
_entity_poly.type
_entity_poly.pdbx_seq_one_letter_code
_entity_poly.pdbx_strand_id
1 'polypeptide(L)'
;MKKIVDYRKLLSVDKNAELKELKSVYRTLMKDCHPDKFQQEEEKLDAEARSKEIIEAYHFLVSIAPETREQNIETYTQTTTLSNIQDFEYKQQVLNIQFFDGSAYEYFDVPKAIYVKLVNADSPGRFARRHIFNEFPYRNVARVAEPA
;
A
#
# COMPACT_ATOMS: atom_id res chain seq x y z
N MET A 1 -6.77 -0.30 10.54
CA MET A 1 -6.20 -1.58 10.07
C MET A 1 -5.09 -2.05 10.99
N LYS A 2 -4.94 -3.36 11.22
CA LYS A 2 -3.77 -3.89 11.92
C LYS A 2 -2.49 -3.76 11.06
N LYS A 3 -2.56 -4.07 9.76
CA LYS A 3 -1.41 -4.10 8.83
C LYS A 3 -0.53 -2.84 8.80
N ILE A 4 -1.12 -1.64 8.61
CA ILE A 4 -0.34 -0.38 8.57
C ILE A 4 0.35 -0.11 9.91
N VAL A 5 -0.37 -0.31 11.01
CA VAL A 5 0.13 -0.09 12.37
C VAL A 5 1.22 -1.10 12.70
N ASP A 6 1.05 -2.35 12.32
CA ASP A 6 2.00 -3.43 12.54
C ASP A 6 3.29 -3.19 11.75
N TYR A 7 3.22 -2.71 10.50
CA TYR A 7 4.40 -2.35 9.72
C TYR A 7 5.15 -1.14 10.26
N ARG A 8 4.43 -0.13 10.75
CA ARG A 8 5.06 1.01 11.44
C ARG A 8 5.78 0.57 12.71
N LYS A 9 5.18 -0.34 13.48
CA LYS A 9 5.82 -0.93 14.67
C LYS A 9 7.03 -1.78 14.29
N LEU A 10 6.93 -2.61 13.24
CA LEU A 10 8.01 -3.47 12.77
C LEU A 10 9.25 -2.66 12.40
N LEU A 11 9.05 -1.55 11.67
CA LEU A 11 10.13 -0.64 11.32
C LEU A 11 10.43 0.40 12.40
N SER A 12 9.67 0.44 13.51
CA SER A 12 9.83 1.46 14.56
C SER A 12 9.79 2.91 14.04
N VAL A 13 8.86 3.20 13.11
CA VAL A 13 8.68 4.51 12.48
C VAL A 13 7.36 5.17 12.88
N ASP A 14 7.34 6.50 12.90
CA ASP A 14 6.13 7.26 13.18
C ASP A 14 5.14 7.23 12.00
N LYS A 15 3.88 7.59 12.26
CA LYS A 15 2.86 7.74 11.22
C LYS A 15 3.20 8.81 10.16
N ASN A 16 4.03 9.78 10.52
CA ASN A 16 4.47 10.87 9.67
C ASN A 16 5.88 10.65 9.10
N ALA A 17 6.43 9.44 9.21
CA ALA A 17 7.77 9.15 8.72
C ALA A 17 7.91 9.46 7.22
N GLU A 18 8.94 10.23 6.89
CA GLU A 18 9.28 10.61 5.52
C GLU A 18 9.96 9.45 4.77
N LEU A 19 9.99 9.53 3.44
CA LEU A 19 10.66 8.51 2.61
C LEU A 19 12.14 8.34 2.96
N LYS A 20 12.80 9.45 3.32
CA LYS A 20 14.20 9.45 3.75
C LYS A 20 14.39 8.64 5.03
N GLU A 21 13.48 8.78 6.00
CA GLU A 21 13.51 8.05 7.26
C GLU A 21 13.25 6.57 7.04
N LEU A 22 12.18 6.23 6.30
CA LEU A 22 11.85 4.85 5.94
C LEU A 22 13.04 4.14 5.28
N LYS A 23 13.70 4.82 4.33
CA LYS A 23 14.89 4.30 3.63
C LYS A 23 16.10 4.13 4.55
N SER A 24 16.29 5.06 5.49
CA SER A 24 17.38 4.98 6.48
C SER A 24 17.19 3.78 7.40
N VAL A 25 15.98 3.63 7.95
CA VAL A 25 15.65 2.54 8.88
C VAL A 25 15.72 1.18 8.19
N TYR A 26 15.16 1.06 6.98
CA TYR A 26 15.24 -0.16 6.17
C TYR A 26 16.69 -0.62 5.97
N ARG A 27 17.60 0.31 5.61
CA ARG A 27 19.02 0.00 5.42
C ARG A 27 19.71 -0.47 6.71
N THR A 28 19.34 0.10 7.85
CA THR A 28 19.87 -0.33 9.15
C THR A 28 19.38 -1.74 9.48
N LEU A 29 18.07 -1.99 9.41
CA LEU A 29 17.48 -3.29 9.72
C LEU A 29 18.01 -4.41 8.82
N MET A 30 18.18 -4.15 7.52
CA MET A 30 18.72 -5.14 6.57
C MET A 30 20.20 -5.45 6.82
N LYS A 31 20.98 -4.52 7.37
CA LYS A 31 22.34 -4.83 7.81
C LYS A 31 22.35 -5.79 8.98
N ASP A 32 21.37 -5.71 9.87
CA ASP A 32 21.32 -6.50 11.09
C ASP A 32 20.73 -7.89 10.86
N CYS A 33 19.84 -8.03 9.88
CA CYS A 33 19.12 -9.28 9.59
C CYS A 33 19.63 -10.03 8.34
N HIS A 34 20.85 -9.75 7.86
CA HIS A 34 21.38 -10.45 6.68
C HIS A 34 21.83 -11.88 7.03
N PRO A 35 21.39 -12.93 6.30
CA PRO A 35 21.68 -14.32 6.64
C PRO A 35 23.19 -14.64 6.72
N ASP A 36 24.03 -13.94 5.95
CA ASP A 36 25.50 -14.06 6.02
C ASP A 36 26.11 -13.77 7.39
N LYS A 37 25.37 -13.11 8.29
CA LYS A 37 25.83 -12.85 9.67
C LYS A 37 25.68 -14.06 10.60
N PHE A 38 24.91 -15.08 10.20
CA PHE A 38 24.57 -16.21 11.05
C PHE A 38 25.25 -17.48 10.57
N GLN A 39 25.80 -18.27 11.50
CA GLN A 39 26.49 -19.51 11.17
C GLN A 39 25.58 -20.73 11.26
N GLN A 40 24.60 -20.69 12.17
CA GLN A 40 23.64 -21.78 12.36
C GLN A 40 22.51 -21.71 11.33
N GLU A 41 22.07 -22.87 10.85
CA GLU A 41 21.03 -22.96 9.82
C GLU A 41 19.68 -22.40 10.30
N GLU A 42 19.31 -22.69 11.56
CA GLU A 42 18.07 -22.19 12.16
C GLU A 42 18.04 -20.66 12.25
N GLU A 43 19.16 -20.05 12.67
CA GLU A 43 19.30 -18.59 12.74
C GLU A 43 19.26 -17.92 11.36
N LYS A 44 19.75 -18.59 10.31
CA LYS A 44 19.65 -18.09 8.93
C LYS A 44 18.22 -18.09 8.42
N LEU A 45 17.46 -19.15 8.69
CA LEU A 45 16.04 -19.24 8.32
C LEU A 45 15.21 -18.16 9.02
N ASP A 46 15.48 -17.91 10.30
CA ASP A 46 14.83 -16.84 11.06
C ASP A 46 15.20 -15.45 10.51
N ALA A 47 16.47 -15.24 10.16
CA ALA A 47 16.93 -13.99 9.54
C ALA A 47 16.29 -13.77 8.16
N GLU A 48 16.16 -14.81 7.35
CA GLU A 48 15.49 -14.75 6.04
C GLU A 48 14.01 -14.38 6.20
N ALA A 49 13.28 -15.08 7.08
CA ALA A 49 11.88 -14.79 7.36
C ALA A 49 11.68 -13.34 7.80
N ARG A 50 12.51 -12.87 8.75
CA ARG A 50 12.46 -11.50 9.25
C ARG A 50 12.80 -10.48 8.16
N SER A 51 13.80 -10.76 7.32
CA SER A 51 14.18 -9.88 6.22
C SER A 51 13.06 -9.69 5.21
N LYS A 52 12.32 -10.77 4.89
CA LYS A 52 11.17 -10.74 4.00
C LYS A 52 10.05 -9.85 4.55
N GLU A 53 9.76 -9.96 5.84
CA GLU A 53 8.77 -9.08 6.51
C GLU A 53 9.19 -7.61 6.49
N ILE A 54 10.47 -7.32 6.75
CA ILE A 54 11.03 -5.95 6.69
C ILE A 54 10.91 -5.37 5.28
N ILE A 55 11.24 -6.16 4.25
CA ILE A 55 11.14 -5.77 2.83
C ILE A 55 9.68 -5.45 2.48
N GLU A 56 8.74 -6.34 2.83
CA GLU A 56 7.32 -6.11 2.56
C GLU A 56 6.82 -4.84 3.26
N ALA A 57 7.13 -4.69 4.55
CA ALA A 57 6.72 -3.53 5.35
C ALA A 57 7.27 -2.22 4.77
N TYR A 58 8.55 -2.21 4.38
CA TYR A 58 9.19 -1.04 3.77
C TYR A 58 8.50 -0.64 2.47
N HIS A 59 8.35 -1.57 1.51
CA HIS A 59 7.72 -1.28 0.22
C HIS A 59 6.26 -0.86 0.39
N PHE A 60 5.54 -1.49 1.32
CA PHE A 60 4.17 -1.11 1.64
C PHE A 60 4.10 0.33 2.17
N LEU A 61 4.88 0.69 3.19
CA LEU A 61 4.83 2.03 3.78
C LEU A 61 5.27 3.12 2.80
N VAL A 62 6.28 2.85 1.98
CA VAL A 62 6.66 3.74 0.88
C VAL A 62 5.49 3.94 -0.09
N SER A 63 4.80 2.86 -0.49
CA SER A 63 3.71 2.95 -1.47
C SER A 63 2.49 3.78 -1.03
N ILE A 64 2.29 3.96 0.28
CA ILE A 64 1.20 4.76 0.85
C ILE A 64 1.66 6.11 1.41
N ALA A 65 2.96 6.41 1.34
CA ALA A 65 3.54 7.63 1.92
C ALA A 65 2.98 8.88 1.21
N PRO A 66 2.74 9.98 1.94
CA PRO A 66 2.28 11.24 1.34
C PRO A 66 3.17 11.72 0.19
N GLU A 67 4.48 11.68 0.36
CA GLU A 67 5.45 12.06 -0.68
C GLU A 67 5.31 11.22 -1.96
N THR A 68 5.11 9.89 -1.83
CA THR A 68 4.90 9.01 -2.99
C THR A 68 3.57 9.32 -3.67
N ARG A 69 2.52 9.69 -2.92
CA ARG A 69 1.24 10.09 -3.50
C ARG A 69 1.34 11.42 -4.23
N GLU A 70 2.07 12.38 -3.67
CA GLU A 70 2.32 13.69 -4.28
C GLU A 70 3.10 13.55 -5.60
N GLN A 71 4.12 12.69 -5.64
CA GLN A 71 4.87 12.40 -6.87
C GLN A 71 4.00 11.81 -8.00
N ASN A 72 2.88 11.16 -7.66
CA ASN A 72 1.98 10.49 -8.61
C ASN A 72 0.62 11.19 -8.73
N ILE A 73 0.46 12.39 -8.16
CA ILE A 73 -0.86 13.03 -8.02
C ILE A 73 -1.49 13.38 -9.38
N GLU A 74 -0.68 13.76 -10.36
CA GLU A 74 -1.15 14.09 -11.70
C GLU A 74 -1.74 12.87 -12.39
N THR A 75 -1.00 11.76 -12.42
CA THR A 75 -1.47 10.47 -12.97
C THR A 75 -2.71 9.99 -12.23
N TYR A 76 -2.71 10.07 -10.91
CA TYR A 76 -3.87 9.70 -10.09
C TYR A 76 -5.11 10.53 -10.44
N THR A 77 -4.95 11.84 -10.57
CA THR A 77 -6.04 12.76 -10.91
C THR A 77 -6.57 12.48 -12.32
N GLN A 78 -5.68 12.21 -13.29
CA GLN A 78 -6.07 11.84 -14.65
C GLN A 78 -6.90 10.56 -14.67
N THR A 79 -6.40 9.46 -14.07
CA THR A 79 -7.15 8.21 -13.97
C THR A 79 -8.51 8.44 -13.30
N THR A 80 -8.52 9.02 -12.09
CA THR A 80 -9.74 9.14 -11.31
C THR A 80 -10.74 10.10 -11.93
N THR A 81 -10.33 11.01 -12.82
CA THR A 81 -11.22 11.95 -13.52
C THR A 81 -11.71 11.41 -14.86
N LEU A 82 -10.82 10.81 -15.65
CA LEU A 82 -11.08 10.47 -17.05
C LEU A 82 -11.47 9.01 -17.27
N SER A 83 -11.02 8.11 -16.39
CA SER A 83 -11.27 6.68 -16.51
C SER A 83 -12.47 6.25 -15.68
N ASN A 84 -13.32 5.39 -16.25
CA ASN A 84 -14.41 4.76 -15.52
C ASN A 84 -13.89 3.58 -14.69
N ILE A 85 -14.58 3.30 -13.58
CA ILE A 85 -14.33 2.09 -12.80
C ILE A 85 -14.75 0.88 -13.64
N GLN A 86 -13.82 -0.05 -13.84
CA GLN A 86 -14.04 -1.32 -14.51
C GLN A 86 -14.59 -2.36 -13.54
N ASP A 87 -13.94 -2.52 -12.38
CA ASP A 87 -14.34 -3.45 -11.34
C ASP A 87 -13.81 -2.99 -9.98
N PHE A 88 -14.35 -3.55 -8.89
CA PHE A 88 -13.85 -3.31 -7.55
C PHE A 88 -14.12 -4.47 -6.59
N GLU A 89 -13.14 -4.79 -5.75
CA GLU A 89 -13.22 -5.82 -4.71
C GLU A 89 -13.01 -5.21 -3.32
N TYR A 90 -13.72 -5.71 -2.32
CA TYR A 90 -13.53 -5.28 -0.93
C TYR A 90 -13.23 -6.47 -0.02
N LYS A 91 -12.06 -6.41 0.63
CA LYS A 91 -11.59 -7.45 1.55
C LYS A 91 -10.83 -6.81 2.72
N GLN A 92 -11.15 -7.21 3.94
CA GLN A 92 -10.40 -6.80 5.15
C GLN A 92 -10.19 -5.27 5.31
N GLN A 93 -11.20 -4.45 4.98
CA GLN A 93 -11.11 -2.97 5.00
C GLN A 93 -10.16 -2.37 3.95
N VAL A 94 -9.84 -3.14 2.92
CA VAL A 94 -9.15 -2.70 1.72
C VAL A 94 -10.13 -2.77 0.55
N LEU A 95 -10.32 -1.65 -0.13
CA LEU A 95 -11.09 -1.55 -1.36
C LEU A 95 -10.11 -1.47 -2.54
N ASN A 96 -10.10 -2.49 -3.40
CA ASN A 96 -9.38 -2.47 -4.66
C ASN A 96 -10.32 -1.94 -5.75
N ILE A 97 -9.88 -0.95 -6.53
CA ILE A 97 -10.63 -0.40 -7.66
C ILE A 97 -9.75 -0.51 -8.91
N GLN A 98 -10.28 -1.17 -9.94
CA GLN A 98 -9.68 -1.29 -11.27
C GLN A 98 -10.37 -0.33 -12.22
N PHE A 99 -9.59 0.28 -13.11
CA PHE A 99 -10.05 1.27 -14.08
C PHE A 99 -9.82 0.77 -15.50
N PHE A 100 -10.63 1.25 -16.44
CA PHE A 100 -10.54 0.84 -17.86
C PHE A 100 -9.25 1.30 -18.56
N ASP A 101 -8.47 2.20 -17.97
CA ASP A 101 -7.14 2.61 -18.45
C ASP A 101 -6.05 1.61 -18.05
N GLY A 102 -6.43 0.50 -17.40
CA GLY A 102 -5.52 -0.54 -16.89
C GLY A 102 -4.88 -0.20 -15.55
N SER A 103 -5.18 0.97 -14.98
CA SER A 103 -4.70 1.32 -13.65
C SER A 103 -5.57 0.67 -12.55
N ALA A 104 -4.99 0.51 -11.37
CA ALA A 104 -5.66 -0.08 -10.23
C ALA A 104 -5.09 0.51 -8.94
N TYR A 105 -5.96 0.72 -7.96
CA TYR A 105 -5.62 1.33 -6.69
C TYR A 105 -6.26 0.57 -5.53
N GLU A 106 -5.50 0.39 -4.46
CA GLU A 106 -6.02 -0.05 -3.17
C GLU A 106 -6.25 1.15 -2.26
N TYR A 107 -7.43 1.21 -1.65
CA TYR A 107 -7.82 2.18 -0.65
C TYR A 107 -7.94 1.50 0.71
N PHE A 108 -7.25 2.06 1.70
CA PHE A 108 -7.09 1.48 3.02
C PHE A 108 -8.03 2.12 4.04
N ASP A 109 -8.49 1.32 5.00
CA ASP A 109 -9.32 1.74 6.13
C ASP A 109 -10.69 2.24 5.69
N VAL A 110 -11.14 1.78 4.52
CA VAL A 110 -12.49 2.03 4.01
C VAL A 110 -13.49 1.30 4.89
N PRO A 111 -14.40 1.99 5.60
CA PRO A 111 -15.39 1.33 6.43
C PRO A 111 -16.35 0.51 5.56
N LYS A 112 -16.79 -0.65 6.07
CA LYS A 112 -17.77 -1.51 5.37
C LYS A 112 -19.02 -0.75 4.94
N ALA A 113 -19.46 0.24 5.74
CA ALA A 113 -20.61 1.08 5.42
C ALA A 113 -20.40 1.94 4.16
N ILE A 114 -19.17 2.42 3.92
CA ILE A 114 -18.83 3.17 2.70
C ILE A 114 -18.84 2.23 1.49
N TYR A 115 -18.28 1.02 1.63
CA TYR A 115 -18.34 0.00 0.58
C TYR A 115 -19.78 -0.39 0.21
N VAL A 116 -20.65 -0.63 1.20
CA VAL A 116 -22.06 -0.94 0.94
C VAL A 116 -22.75 0.20 0.18
N LYS A 117 -22.44 1.46 0.51
CA LYS A 117 -22.96 2.61 -0.23
C LYS A 117 -22.41 2.70 -1.65
N LEU A 118 -21.14 2.36 -1.87
CA LEU A 118 -20.53 2.29 -3.21
C LEU A 118 -21.25 1.28 -4.11
N VAL A 119 -21.48 0.06 -3.60
CA VAL A 119 -22.16 -1.02 -4.35
C VAL A 119 -23.59 -0.63 -4.75
N ASN A 120 -24.30 0.11 -3.87
CA ASN A 120 -25.69 0.52 -4.11
C ASN A 120 -25.83 1.90 -4.77
N ALA A 121 -24.73 2.57 -5.13
CA ALA A 121 -24.78 3.89 -5.73
C ALA A 121 -25.18 3.79 -7.21
N ASP A 122 -26.02 4.73 -7.68
CA ASP A 122 -26.40 4.86 -9.09
C ASP A 122 -25.19 4.97 -10.03
N SER A 123 -24.08 5.50 -9.51
CA SER A 123 -22.80 5.58 -10.21
C SER A 123 -21.66 5.34 -9.22
N PRO A 124 -21.02 4.15 -9.22
CA PRO A 124 -19.88 3.85 -8.37
C PRO A 124 -18.73 4.86 -8.55
N GLY A 125 -18.45 5.27 -9.78
CA GLY A 125 -17.41 6.27 -10.08
C GLY A 125 -17.70 7.65 -9.48
N ARG A 126 -18.96 8.14 -9.56
CA ARG A 126 -19.34 9.42 -8.93
C ARG A 126 -19.28 9.34 -7.41
N PHE A 127 -19.71 8.22 -6.82
CA PHE A 127 -19.65 8.00 -5.39
C PHE A 127 -18.19 7.97 -4.90
N ALA A 128 -17.31 7.21 -5.56
CA ALA A 128 -15.92 7.07 -5.19
C ALA A 128 -15.16 8.41 -5.23
N ARG A 129 -15.40 9.25 -6.25
CA ARG A 129 -14.83 10.62 -6.33
C ARG A 129 -15.17 11.50 -5.14
N ARG A 130 -16.39 11.36 -4.59
CA ARG A 130 -16.88 12.22 -3.49
C ARG A 130 -16.53 11.70 -2.11
N HIS A 131 -16.35 10.39 -1.96
CA HIS A 131 -16.33 9.76 -0.64
C HIS A 131 -15.15 8.83 -0.41
N ILE A 132 -14.30 8.58 -1.41
CA ILE A 132 -13.23 7.56 -1.32
C ILE A 132 -11.88 8.13 -1.73
N PHE A 133 -11.76 8.66 -2.95
CA PHE A 133 -10.46 8.95 -3.59
C PHE A 133 -9.52 9.85 -2.77
N ASN A 134 -10.08 10.87 -2.12
CA ASN A 134 -9.31 11.83 -1.31
C ASN A 134 -9.48 11.63 0.20
N GLU A 135 -10.28 10.66 0.63
CA GLU A 135 -10.63 10.44 2.04
C GLU A 135 -9.78 9.33 2.68
N PHE A 136 -9.32 8.36 1.89
CA PHE A 136 -8.61 7.19 2.38
C PHE A 136 -7.16 7.15 1.88
N PRO A 137 -6.20 6.65 2.70
CA PRO A 137 -4.88 6.30 2.22
C PRO A 137 -4.99 5.32 1.06
N TYR A 138 -4.21 5.52 0.01
CA TYR A 138 -4.23 4.65 -1.15
C TYR A 138 -2.82 4.37 -1.67
N ARG A 139 -2.69 3.30 -2.45
CA ARG A 139 -1.52 3.03 -3.29
C ARG A 139 -1.92 2.56 -4.67
N ASN A 140 -1.09 2.84 -5.65
CA ASN A 140 -1.22 2.23 -6.98
C ASN A 140 -0.77 0.75 -6.89
N VAL A 141 -1.53 -0.14 -7.52
CA VAL A 141 -1.23 -1.58 -7.62
C VAL A 141 -1.15 -2.08 -9.06
N ALA A 142 -1.42 -1.22 -10.05
CA ALA A 142 -1.23 -1.56 -11.44
C ALA A 142 0.26 -1.51 -11.79
N ARG A 143 0.80 -2.73 -11.94
CA ARG A 143 2.11 -3.09 -12.50
C ARG A 143 3.29 -3.11 -11.52
N VAL A 144 3.32 -4.16 -10.69
CA VAL A 144 4.43 -5.12 -10.78
C VAL A 144 3.90 -6.29 -11.62
N ALA A 145 4.07 -6.21 -12.93
CA ALA A 145 4.11 -7.45 -13.70
C ALA A 145 5.39 -8.13 -13.24
N GLU A 146 5.29 -9.25 -12.53
CA GLU A 146 6.45 -10.12 -12.34
C GLU A 146 6.99 -10.45 -13.73
N PRO A 147 8.27 -10.13 -14.05
CA PRO A 147 8.88 -10.75 -15.20
C PRO A 147 8.93 -12.26 -14.93
N ALA A 148 8.35 -13.02 -15.86
CA ALA A 148 8.48 -14.48 -15.93
C ALA A 148 9.95 -14.91 -16.07
#